data_AF-A0A165RNM2-F1
#
_entry.id   AF-A0A165RNM2-F1
#
_cell.length_a   1.000
_cell.length_b   1.000
_cell.length_c   1.000
_cell.angle_alpha   90.00
_cell.angle_beta   90.00
_cell.angle_gamma   90.00
#
_symmetry.space_group_name_H-M   'P 1'
#
loop_
_entity.id
_entity.type
_entity.pdbx_description
1 polymer ?
#
loop_
_entity_poly.entity_id
_entity_poly.type
_entity_poly.pdbx_seq_one_letter_code
_entity_poly.pdbx_strand_id
1 'polypeptide(L)'
;MKNKLMDLNNHLFMQLERLSDEDLDANTLEQEAKRTDAIVSVADKIVQNADLQFRSAKLVAEHGHARRFLPLMEVGDQPQVENNNRPLIEGKSQ
;
A
#
# COMPACT_ATOMS: atom_id res chain seq x y z
N MET A 1 5.77 -2.32 -9.88
CA MET A 1 4.32 -2.18 -10.16
C MET A 1 4.07 -0.87 -10.89
N LYS A 2 3.21 -0.88 -11.93
CA LYS A 2 2.94 0.28 -12.80
C LYS A 2 2.05 1.35 -12.14
N ASN A 3 1.33 1.01 -11.07
CA ASN A 3 0.46 1.92 -10.33
C ASN A 3 0.83 1.87 -8.84
N LYS A 4 1.07 3.04 -8.24
CA LYS A 4 1.46 3.23 -6.83
C LYS A 4 0.39 4.02 -6.08
N LEU A 5 0.43 3.99 -4.74
CA LEU A 5 -0.42 4.84 -3.89
C LEU A 5 -0.24 6.33 -4.20
N MET A 6 0.97 6.73 -4.61
CA MET A 6 1.23 8.11 -5.04
C MET A 6 0.44 8.49 -6.30
N ASP A 7 0.26 7.56 -7.25
CA ASP A 7 -0.52 7.81 -8.46
C ASP A 7 -2.00 7.99 -8.13
N LEU A 8 -2.52 7.19 -7.19
CA LEU A 8 -3.89 7.36 -6.68
C LEU A 8 -4.08 8.75 -6.06
N ASN A 9 -3.15 9.18 -5.22
CA ASN A 9 -3.21 10.49 -4.58
C ASN A 9 -3.19 11.64 -5.61
N ASN A 10 -2.33 11.54 -6.62
CA ASN A 10 -2.29 12.50 -7.72
C ASN A 10 -3.62 12.56 -8.47
N HIS A 11 -4.24 11.41 -8.77
CA HIS A 11 -5.54 11.38 -9.45
C HIS A 11 -6.67 12.00 -8.62
N LEU A 12 -6.68 11.78 -7.31
CA LEU A 12 -7.67 12.39 -6.41
C LEU A 12 -7.53 13.91 -6.38
N PHE A 13 -6.30 14.43 -6.30
CA PHE A 13 -6.06 15.87 -6.35
C PHE A 13 -6.43 16.47 -7.71
N MET A 14 -6.07 15.83 -8.82
CA MET A 14 -6.53 16.26 -10.14
C MET A 14 -8.05 16.32 -10.25
N GLN A 15 -8.76 15.38 -9.62
CA GLN A 15 -10.22 15.39 -9.63
C GLN A 15 -10.80 16.54 -8.79
N LEU A 16 -10.15 16.90 -7.68
CA LEU A 16 -10.52 18.08 -6.88
C LEU A 16 -10.33 19.38 -7.68
N GLU A 17 -9.22 19.52 -8.40
CA GLU A 17 -8.97 20.68 -9.27
C GLU A 17 -10.05 20.79 -10.35
N ARG A 18 -10.40 19.67 -11.00
CA ARG A 18 -11.45 19.65 -12.03
C ARG A 18 -12.82 20.03 -11.50
N LEU A 19 -13.17 19.61 -10.29
CA LEU A 19 -14.43 20.00 -9.65
C LEU A 19 -14.47 21.46 -9.18
N SER A 20 -13.30 22.08 -8.99
CA SER A 20 -13.17 23.46 -8.52
C SER A 20 -13.16 24.48 -9.66
N ASP A 21 -13.23 24.02 -10.91
CA ASP A 21 -13.29 24.88 -12.10
C ASP A 21 -14.63 25.64 -12.13
N GLU A 22 -14.55 26.97 -12.00
CA GLU A 22 -15.72 27.87 -11.93
C GLU A 22 -16.44 28.02 -13.29
N ASP A 23 -15.78 27.64 -14.39
CA ASP A 23 -16.34 27.74 -15.74
C ASP A 23 -17.15 26.49 -16.14
N LEU A 24 -17.33 25.51 -15.22
CA LEU A 24 -18.10 24.31 -15.48
C LEU A 24 -19.59 24.58 -15.67
N ASP A 25 -20.13 24.10 -16.78
CA ASP A 25 -21.57 24.01 -16.95
C ASP A 25 -22.19 22.88 -16.09
N ALA A 26 -23.49 22.96 -15.86
CA ALA A 26 -24.20 22.01 -14.99
C ALA A 26 -24.11 20.53 -15.44
N ASN A 27 -24.06 20.26 -16.75
CA ASN A 27 -23.94 18.90 -17.27
C ASN A 27 -22.52 18.37 -17.02
N THR A 28 -21.51 19.17 -17.32
CA THR A 28 -20.11 18.80 -17.07
C THR A 28 -19.84 18.60 -15.58
N LEU A 29 -20.39 19.46 -14.72
CA LEU A 29 -20.31 19.30 -13.26
C LEU A 29 -20.93 17.97 -12.80
N GLU A 30 -22.10 17.60 -13.33
CA GLU A 30 -22.74 16.32 -13.01
C GLU A 30 -21.89 15.11 -13.46
N GLN A 31 -21.26 15.20 -14.63
CA GLN A 31 -20.35 14.17 -15.12
C GLN A 31 -19.10 14.04 -14.25
N GLU A 32 -18.51 15.16 -13.83
CA GLU A 32 -17.35 15.16 -12.96
C GLU A 32 -17.67 14.69 -11.54
N ALA A 33 -18.87 14.98 -11.02
CA ALA A 33 -19.35 14.40 -9.78
C ALA A 33 -19.46 12.87 -9.86
N LYS A 34 -20.11 12.33 -10.91
CA LYS A 34 -20.21 10.88 -11.15
C LYS A 34 -18.84 10.21 -11.31
N ARG A 35 -17.91 10.87 -12.01
CA ARG A 35 -16.52 10.41 -12.14
C ARG A 35 -15.83 10.38 -10.78
N THR A 36 -16.01 11.41 -9.97
CA THR A 36 -15.44 11.51 -8.62
C THR A 36 -15.91 10.36 -7.75
N ASP A 37 -17.20 10.07 -7.73
CA ASP A 37 -17.77 8.95 -6.98
C ASP A 37 -17.14 7.60 -7.38
N ALA A 38 -16.96 7.38 -8.68
CA ALA A 38 -16.30 6.18 -9.20
C ALA A 38 -14.83 6.09 -8.77
N ILE A 39 -14.08 7.20 -8.83
CA ILE A 39 -12.68 7.24 -8.40
C ILE A 39 -12.56 6.98 -6.90
N VAL A 40 -13.39 7.62 -6.07
CA VAL A 40 -13.43 7.41 -4.62
C VAL A 40 -13.74 5.96 -4.29
N SER A 41 -14.73 5.35 -4.96
CA SER A 41 -15.07 3.95 -4.73
C SER A 41 -13.90 3.00 -5.03
N VAL A 42 -13.10 3.27 -6.05
CA VAL A 42 -11.91 2.46 -6.37
C VAL A 42 -10.77 2.76 -5.39
N ALA A 43 -10.58 4.02 -5.02
CA ALA A 43 -9.59 4.47 -4.04
C ALA A 43 -9.78 3.74 -2.70
N ASP A 44 -11.01 3.62 -2.23
CA ASP A 44 -11.35 2.92 -0.99
C ASP A 44 -10.89 1.45 -1.02
N LYS A 45 -11.03 0.76 -2.16
CA LYS A 45 -10.58 -0.63 -2.30
C LYS A 45 -9.06 -0.76 -2.28
N ILE A 46 -8.36 0.22 -2.88
CA ILE A 46 -6.89 0.26 -2.86
C ILE A 46 -6.39 0.48 -1.42
N VAL A 47 -6.99 1.43 -0.70
CA VAL A 47 -6.62 1.73 0.70
C VAL A 47 -6.94 0.55 1.61
N GLN A 48 -8.11 -0.08 1.46
CA GLN A 48 -8.48 -1.30 2.20
C GLN A 48 -7.49 -2.44 1.96
N ASN A 49 -7.01 -2.62 0.73
CA ASN A 49 -6.00 -3.62 0.42
C ASN A 49 -4.65 -3.28 1.07
N ALA A 50 -4.21 -2.02 1.01
CA ALA A 50 -2.97 -1.56 1.65
C ALA A 50 -3.01 -1.72 3.18
N ASP A 51 -4.14 -1.41 3.82
CA ASP A 51 -4.33 -1.64 5.26
C ASP A 51 -4.28 -3.13 5.62
N LEU A 52 -4.92 -3.99 4.82
CA LEU A 52 -4.83 -5.44 5.00
C LEU A 52 -3.38 -5.93 4.91
N GLN A 53 -2.61 -5.41 3.94
CA GLN A 53 -1.18 -5.72 3.82
C GLN A 53 -0.38 -5.26 5.03
N PHE A 54 -0.62 -4.05 5.51
CA PHE A 54 0.03 -3.51 6.69
C PHE A 54 -0.27 -4.34 7.95
N ARG A 55 -1.53 -4.68 8.19
CA ARG A 55 -1.94 -5.53 9.32
C ARG A 55 -1.33 -6.93 9.25
N SER A 56 -1.22 -7.50 8.06
CA SER A 56 -0.58 -8.80 7.84
C SER A 56 0.92 -8.74 8.13
N ALA A 57 1.60 -7.69 7.67
CA ALA A 57 3.02 -7.48 7.96
C ALA A 57 3.26 -7.32 9.47
N LYS A 58 2.40 -6.57 10.17
CA LYS A 58 2.44 -6.43 11.64
C LYS A 58 2.27 -7.78 12.33
N LEU A 59 1.29 -8.58 11.92
CA LEU A 59 1.06 -9.91 12.49
C LEU A 59 2.27 -10.84 12.34
N VAL A 60 2.92 -10.83 11.16
CA VAL A 60 4.16 -11.57 10.91
C VAL A 60 5.27 -11.11 11.84
N ALA A 61 5.48 -9.81 11.96
CA ALA A 61 6.55 -9.24 12.78
C ALA A 61 6.38 -9.60 14.26
N GLU A 62 5.13 -9.61 14.75
CA GLU A 62 4.81 -9.94 16.15
C GLU A 62 4.90 -11.43 16.45
N HIS A 63 4.55 -12.31 15.50
CA HIS A 63 4.34 -13.74 15.78
C HIS A 63 5.33 -14.69 15.09
N GLY A 64 6.22 -14.19 14.21
CA GLY A 64 7.32 -14.92 13.55
C GLY A 64 6.91 -16.01 12.55
N HIS A 65 5.95 -16.86 12.92
CA HIS A 65 5.48 -18.03 12.18
C HIS A 65 4.15 -17.81 11.42
N ALA A 66 3.53 -16.64 11.59
CA ALA A 66 2.25 -16.32 10.93
C ALA A 66 2.34 -16.25 9.40
N ARG A 67 3.56 -16.15 8.81
CA ARG A 67 3.76 -16.16 7.35
C ARG A 67 3.12 -17.37 6.66
N ARG A 68 3.08 -18.54 7.33
CA ARG A 68 2.56 -19.77 6.72
C ARG A 68 1.04 -19.74 6.49
N PHE A 69 0.33 -18.88 7.22
CA PHE A 69 -1.14 -18.81 7.20
C PHE A 69 -1.69 -17.52 6.61
N LEU A 70 -0.81 -16.58 6.24
CA LEU A 70 -1.23 -15.36 5.59
C LEU A 70 -1.38 -15.59 4.08
N PRO A 71 -2.36 -14.94 3.43
CA PRO A 71 -2.44 -14.91 1.98
C PRO A 71 -1.07 -14.52 1.41
N LEU A 72 -0.65 -15.17 0.33
CA LEU A 72 0.60 -14.84 -0.35
C LEU A 72 0.50 -13.39 -0.86
N MET A 73 0.94 -12.45 -0.03
CA MET A 73 1.09 -11.07 -0.39
C MET A 73 2.40 -10.96 -1.16
N GLU A 74 2.38 -10.26 -2.29
CA GLU A 74 3.61 -9.76 -2.92
C GLU A 74 4.22 -8.70 -2.00
N VAL A 75 4.77 -9.14 -0.88
CA VAL A 75 5.70 -8.36 -0.08
C VAL A 75 6.93 -8.26 -0.96
N GLY A 76 7.10 -7.12 -1.64
CA GLY A 76 8.29 -6.86 -2.45
C GLY A 76 9.55 -7.25 -1.68
N ASP A 77 10.52 -7.84 -2.39
CA ASP A 77 11.71 -8.50 -1.85
C ASP A 77 12.19 -7.85 -0.56
N GLN A 78 11.97 -8.53 0.56
CA GLN A 78 12.56 -8.07 1.81
C GLN A 78 14.07 -8.23 1.71
N PRO A 79 14.87 -7.22 2.10
CA PRO A 79 16.29 -7.41 2.23
C PRO A 79 16.51 -8.60 3.17
N GLN A 80 17.27 -9.59 2.71
CA GLN A 80 17.65 -10.70 3.55
C GLN A 80 18.41 -10.13 4.74
N VAL A 81 17.82 -10.22 5.93
CA VAL A 81 18.53 -9.89 7.16
C VAL A 81 19.54 -11.02 7.34
N GLU A 82 20.77 -10.80 6.91
CA GLU A 82 21.90 -11.69 7.22
C GLU A 82 21.98 -11.82 8.74
N ASN A 83 21.64 -13.01 9.23
CA ASN A 83 21.68 -13.32 10.64
C ASN A 83 23.15 -13.53 11.04
N ASN A 84 23.84 -12.44 11.36
CA ASN A 84 25.27 -12.42 11.68
C ASN A 84 25.61 -12.88 13.11
N ASN A 85 24.70 -13.53 13.83
CA ASN A 85 25.04 -14.18 15.09
C ASN A 85 25.67 -15.56 14.86
N ARG A 86 26.90 -15.58 14.34
CA ARG A 86 27.80 -16.71 14.58
C ARG A 86 28.28 -16.60 16.03
N PRO A 87 28.10 -17.61 16.89
CA PRO A 87 28.74 -17.60 18.19
C PRO A 87 30.25 -17.63 17.97
N LEU A 88 30.96 -16.62 18.47
CA LEU A 88 32.41 -16.62 18.61
C LEU A 88 32.75 -17.73 19.59
N ILE A 89 33.13 -18.90 19.07
CA ILE A 89 33.69 -19.95 19.91
C ILE A 89 35.12 -19.51 20.25
N GLU A 90 35.24 -18.69 21.30
CA GLU A 90 36.50 -18.57 22.04
C GLU A 90 36.74 -19.90 22.77
N GLY A 91 37.79 -20.60 22.39
CA GLY A 91 38.17 -21.87 22.99
C GLY A 91 39.56 -22.30 22.58
N LYS A 92 40.55 -21.80 23.32
CA LYS A 92 41.97 -22.18 23.25
C LYS A 92 42.19 -23.67 23.51
N SER A 93 43.38 -24.13 23.09
CA SER A 93 44.15 -25.33 23.53
C SER A 93 43.81 -26.61 22.76
N GLN A 94 44.73 -27.38 22.19
CA GLN A 94 46.19 -27.52 22.35
C GLN A 94 46.87 -27.72 20.99
#